data_AF-A0A366DP27-F1
#
_entry.id   AF-A0A366DP27-F1
#
_cell.length_a   1.000
_cell.length_b   1.000
_cell.length_c   1.000
_cell.angle_alpha   90.00
_cell.angle_beta   90.00
_cell.angle_gamma   90.00
#
_symmetry.space_group_name_H-M   'P 1'
#
loop_
_entity.id
_entity.type
_entity.pdbx_description
1 polymer ?
#
loop_
_entity_poly.entity_id
_entity_poly.type
_entity_poly.pdbx_seq_one_letter_code
_entity_poly.pdbx_strand_id
1 'polypeptide(L)'
;MGTATVTLTAFSPTDTAAAALDTLRTLRANGPGWQESSSEPVEICDHGGVKVSGIYRTAGLEVRHEYLEFPYGSTGSVYPIQVSSGRATTATLWC
;
A
#
# COMPACT_ATOMS: atom_id res chain seq x y z
N MET A 1 22.00 6.48 -13.57
CA MET A 1 20.62 6.87 -13.25
C MET A 1 19.82 5.59 -13.05
N GLY A 2 19.11 5.43 -11.93
CA GLY A 2 18.30 4.25 -11.65
C GLY A 2 16.84 4.46 -12.01
N THR A 3 16.13 3.40 -12.38
CA THR A 3 14.67 3.38 -12.55
C THR A 3 14.02 2.83 -11.29
N ALA A 4 12.86 3.37 -10.93
CA ALA A 4 12.01 2.84 -9.88
C ALA A 4 10.63 2.57 -10.47
N THR A 5 10.04 1.43 -10.14
CA THR A 5 8.67 1.11 -10.52
C THR A 5 7.76 1.47 -9.38
N VAL A 6 6.75 2.29 -9.67
CA VAL A 6 5.66 2.62 -8.73
C VAL A 6 4.40 2.00 -9.28
N THR A 7 3.73 1.20 -8.45
CA THR A 7 2.43 0.62 -8.75
C THR A 7 1.39 1.38 -7.97
N LEU A 8 0.38 1.92 -8.67
CA LEU A 8 -0.76 2.60 -8.07
C LEU A 8 -2.02 1.76 -8.32
N THR A 9 -2.75 1.47 -7.27
CA THR A 9 -3.98 0.69 -7.31
C THR A 9 -5.11 1.50 -6.70
N ALA A 10 -6.18 1.67 -7.47
CA ALA A 10 -7.42 2.29 -7.02
C ALA A 10 -8.48 1.20 -6.85
N PHE A 11 -9.20 1.24 -5.74
CA PHE A 11 -10.28 0.30 -5.45
C PHE A 11 -11.65 0.93 -5.68
N SER A 12 -12.70 0.12 -5.56
CA SER A 12 -14.08 0.59 -5.66
C SER A 12 -14.33 1.79 -4.73
N PRO A 13 -15.05 2.81 -5.20
CA PRO A 13 -15.29 4.00 -4.41
C PRO A 13 -16.10 3.70 -3.16
N THR A 14 -15.92 4.55 -2.16
CA THR A 14 -16.62 4.53 -0.87
C THR A 14 -17.23 5.90 -0.60
N ASP A 15 -18.08 5.97 0.43
CA ASP A 15 -18.80 7.20 0.79
C ASP A 15 -17.93 8.21 1.55
N THR A 16 -16.87 7.75 2.25
CA THR A 16 -16.07 8.61 3.15
C THR A 16 -14.59 8.27 3.12
N ALA A 17 -13.74 9.24 3.46
CA ALA A 17 -12.31 9.06 3.64
C ALA A 17 -11.95 7.95 4.64
N ALA A 18 -12.70 7.86 5.75
CA ALA A 18 -12.51 6.82 6.75
C ALA A 18 -12.85 5.42 6.21
N ALA A 19 -13.96 5.30 5.45
CA ALA A 19 -14.36 4.05 4.83
C ALA A 19 -13.35 3.58 3.77
N ALA A 20 -12.74 4.51 3.03
CA ALA A 20 -11.69 4.18 2.07
C ALA A 20 -10.44 3.59 2.76
N LEU A 21 -9.96 4.21 3.84
CA LEU A 21 -8.82 3.68 4.59
C LEU A 21 -9.14 2.34 5.27
N ASP A 22 -10.36 2.16 5.79
CA ASP A 22 -10.80 0.89 6.38
C ASP A 22 -10.88 -0.24 5.33
N THR A 23 -11.30 0.09 4.10
CA THR A 23 -11.30 -0.84 2.96
C THR A 23 -9.88 -1.35 2.69
N LEU A 24 -8.89 -0.45 2.63
CA LEU A 24 -7.49 -0.83 2.41
C LEU A 24 -6.94 -1.70 3.53
N ARG A 25 -7.23 -1.35 4.79
CA ARG A 25 -6.86 -2.15 5.96
C ARG A 25 -7.43 -3.56 5.88
N THR A 26 -8.72 -3.68 5.53
CA THR A 26 -9.42 -4.96 5.41
C THR A 26 -8.85 -5.81 4.27
N LEU A 27 -8.62 -5.21 3.10
CA LEU A 27 -8.02 -5.92 1.96
C LEU A 27 -6.64 -6.49 2.31
N ARG A 28 -5.83 -5.70 3.00
CA ARG A 28 -4.48 -6.10 3.40
C ARG A 28 -4.51 -7.25 4.42
N ALA A 29 -5.36 -7.14 5.45
CA ALA A 29 -5.52 -8.14 6.50
C ALA A 29 -6.06 -9.48 5.98
N ASN A 30 -6.89 -9.44 4.94
CA ASN A 30 -7.41 -10.64 4.27
C ASN A 30 -6.42 -11.25 3.27
N GLY A 31 -5.30 -10.57 2.99
CA GLY A 31 -4.25 -11.11 2.13
C GLY A 31 -3.50 -12.27 2.83
N PRO A 32 -3.22 -13.37 2.11
CA PRO A 32 -2.66 -14.57 2.72
C PRO A 32 -1.28 -14.31 3.32
N GLY A 33 -1.15 -14.53 4.62
CA GLY A 33 0.14 -14.44 5.32
C GLY A 33 0.65 -13.02 5.54
N TRP A 34 -0.22 -12.00 5.48
CA TRP A 34 0.14 -10.64 5.87
C TRP A 34 0.53 -10.55 7.36
N GLN A 35 1.65 -9.93 7.65
CA GLN A 35 2.03 -9.52 9.01
C GLN A 35 2.51 -8.07 8.99
N GLU A 36 1.72 -7.19 9.62
CA GLU A 36 2.04 -5.77 9.72
C GLU A 36 3.25 -5.55 10.64
N SER A 37 4.19 -4.72 10.20
CA SER A 37 5.37 -4.31 10.96
C SER A 37 5.27 -2.86 11.44
N SER A 38 4.69 -1.97 10.63
CA SER A 38 4.43 -0.58 11.02
C SER A 38 3.20 -0.02 10.33
N SER A 39 2.58 0.96 10.97
CA SER A 39 1.46 1.74 10.44
C SER A 39 1.55 3.14 11.02
N GLU A 40 1.86 4.12 10.18
CA GLU A 40 2.17 5.50 10.58
C GLU A 40 1.27 6.47 9.82
N PRO A 41 0.59 7.42 10.51
CA PRO A 41 -0.16 8.46 9.82
C PRO A 41 0.80 9.38 9.06
N VAL A 42 0.40 9.78 7.86
CA VAL A 42 1.17 10.69 6.99
C VAL A 42 0.23 11.70 6.33
N GLU A 43 0.79 12.81 5.87
CA GLU A 43 0.09 13.80 5.07
C GLU A 43 0.63 13.80 3.64
N ILE A 44 -0.27 13.76 2.66
CA ILE A 44 0.05 13.68 1.22
C ILE A 44 -0.73 14.78 0.53
N CYS A 45 -0.06 15.87 0.14
CA CYS A 45 -0.71 17.01 -0.52
C CYS A 45 -1.96 17.49 0.26
N ASP A 46 -1.82 17.74 1.56
CA ASP A 46 -2.91 18.13 2.48
C ASP A 46 -4.01 17.06 2.69
N HIS A 47 -3.80 15.81 2.23
CA HIS A 47 -4.68 14.68 2.49
C HIS A 47 -4.08 13.75 3.55
N GLY A 48 -4.89 13.38 4.55
CA GLY A 48 -4.49 12.38 5.53
C GLY A 48 -4.41 11.00 4.91
N GLY A 49 -3.31 10.29 5.16
CA GLY A 49 -3.06 8.93 4.71
C GLY A 49 -2.33 8.11 5.77
N VAL A 50 -1.92 6.90 5.37
CA VAL A 50 -1.15 5.98 6.22
C VAL A 50 -0.02 5.38 5.40
N LYS A 51 1.18 5.38 5.98
CA LYS A 51 2.30 4.58 5.49
C LYS A 51 2.33 3.27 6.27
N VAL A 52 2.20 2.15 5.56
CA VAL A 52 2.16 0.82 6.16
C VAL A 52 3.30 -0.02 5.62
N SER A 53 3.97 -0.77 6.50
CA SER A 53 4.95 -1.77 6.10
C SER A 53 4.67 -3.12 6.74
N GLY A 54 5.10 -4.19 6.08
CA GLY A 54 4.94 -5.54 6.59
C GLY A 54 5.44 -6.58 5.61
N ILE A 55 5.15 -7.84 5.92
CA ILE A 55 5.56 -8.99 5.11
C ILE A 55 4.35 -9.80 4.65
N TYR A 56 4.41 -10.29 3.41
CA TYR A 56 3.55 -11.37 2.94
C TYR A 56 4.35 -12.67 2.97
N ARG A 57 3.83 -13.68 3.68
CA ARG A 57 4.36 -15.05 3.66
C ARG A 57 3.57 -15.89 2.66
N THR A 58 4.17 -16.20 1.52
CA THR A 58 3.52 -17.03 0.48
C THR A 58 4.50 -18.09 0.00
N ALA A 59 4.08 -19.36 0.02
CA ALA A 59 4.88 -20.51 -0.43
C ALA A 59 6.30 -20.61 0.18
N GLY A 60 6.45 -20.21 1.45
CA GLY A 60 7.73 -20.25 2.17
C GLY A 60 8.67 -19.06 1.89
N LEU A 61 8.25 -18.10 1.08
CA LEU A 61 8.97 -16.85 0.85
C LEU A 61 8.37 -15.73 1.70
N GLU A 62 9.25 -14.91 2.29
CA GLU A 62 8.88 -13.65 2.94
C GLU A 62 9.18 -12.50 2.00
N VAL A 63 8.13 -11.80 1.54
CA VAL A 63 8.28 -10.60 0.72
C VAL A 63 7.91 -9.40 1.57
N ARG A 64 8.82 -8.44 1.71
CA ARG A 64 8.56 -7.18 2.40
C ARG A 64 7.86 -6.21 1.46
N HIS A 65 6.79 -5.59 1.95
CA HIS A 65 6.04 -4.57 1.25
C HIS A 65 5.98 -3.28 2.05
N GLU A 66 5.97 -2.17 1.33
CA GLU A 66 5.72 -0.84 1.86
C GLU A 66 4.64 -0.18 1.00
N TYR A 67 3.59 0.28 1.66
CA TYR A 67 2.43 0.90 1.04
C TYR A 67 2.28 2.34 1.55
N LEU A 68 1.92 3.23 0.64
CA LEU A 68 1.37 4.53 0.94
C LEU A 68 -0.11 4.52 0.58
N GLU A 69 -0.96 4.82 1.54
CA GLU A 69 -2.40 4.66 1.43
C GLU A 69 -3.13 5.94 1.77
N PHE A 70 -4.09 6.30 0.94
CA PHE A 70 -4.87 7.52 1.17
C PHE A 70 -6.22 7.49 0.45
N PRO A 71 -7.21 8.20 0.99
CA PRO A 71 -8.45 8.48 0.30
C PRO A 71 -8.24 9.57 -0.75
N TYR A 72 -8.71 9.34 -1.97
CA TYR A 72 -8.70 10.32 -3.05
C TYR A 72 -10.13 10.70 -3.45
N GLY A 73 -10.51 11.95 -3.20
CA GLY A 73 -11.82 12.48 -3.58
C GLY A 73 -11.86 12.88 -5.05
N SER A 74 -12.84 12.37 -5.80
CA SER A 74 -13.11 12.81 -7.17
C SER A 74 -14.60 12.72 -7.47
N THR A 75 -15.18 13.81 -8.01
CA THR A 75 -16.56 13.86 -8.52
C THR A 75 -17.63 13.33 -7.54
N GLY A 76 -17.48 13.61 -6.24
CA GLY A 76 -18.42 13.18 -5.20
C GLY A 76 -18.22 11.75 -4.69
N SER A 77 -17.18 11.05 -5.14
CA SER A 77 -16.79 9.72 -4.66
C SER A 77 -15.42 9.76 -3.98
N VAL A 78 -15.17 8.84 -3.05
CA VAL A 78 -13.87 8.69 -2.39
C VAL A 78 -13.25 7.35 -2.75
N TYR A 79 -12.13 7.39 -3.46
CA TYR A 79 -11.41 6.21 -3.91
C TYR A 79 -10.33 5.82 -2.89
N PRO A 80 -10.28 4.56 -2.44
CA PRO A 80 -9.14 4.04 -1.73
C PRO A 80 -7.97 3.88 -2.69
N ILE A 81 -6.88 4.61 -2.45
CA ILE A 81 -5.65 4.52 -3.24
C ILE A 81 -4.57 3.85 -2.41
N GLN A 82 -3.94 2.83 -3.00
CA GLN A 82 -2.74 2.20 -2.47
C GLN A 82 -1.61 2.35 -3.48
N VAL A 83 -0.47 2.84 -3.01
CA VAL A 83 0.76 2.99 -3.79
C VAL A 83 1.82 2.08 -3.20
N SER A 84 2.50 1.32 -4.04
CA SER A 84 3.68 0.54 -3.66
C SER A 84 4.84 0.87 -4.57
N SER A 85 6.06 0.77 -4.04
CA SER A 85 7.26 0.86 -4.85
C SER A 85 7.92 -0.50 -4.95
N GLY A 86 8.12 -0.96 -6.18
CA GLY A 86 8.97 -2.11 -6.46
C GLY A 86 10.35 -1.58 -6.81
N ARG A 87 11.33 -1.77 -5.93
CA ARG A 87 12.72 -1.73 -6.38
C ARG A 87 12.95 -3.04 -7.11
N ALA A 88 13.17 -2.99 -8.42
CA ALA A 88 13.83 -4.10 -9.11
C ALA A 88 15.28 -4.13 -8.61
N THR A 89 15.51 -4.63 -7.40
CA THR A 89 16.84 -5.04 -6.99
C THR A 89 17.11 -6.30 -7.78
N THR A 90 17.83 -6.18 -8.89
CA THR A 90 18.61 -7.28 -9.42
C THR A 90 19.40 -7.83 -8.24
N ALA A 91 18.97 -8.96 -7.70
CA ALA A 91 19.73 -9.69 -6.72
C ALA A 91 21.01 -10.11 -7.43
N THR A 92 22.05 -9.30 -7.30
CA THR A 92 23.39 -9.77 -7.58
C THR A 92 23.70 -10.72 -6.43
N LEU A 93 23.45 -12.01 -6.67
CA LEU A 93 24.01 -13.08 -5.88
C LEU A 93 25.54 -12.90 -5.94
N TRP A 94 26.12 -12.43 -4.85
CA TRP A 94 27.56 -12.57 -4.66
C TRP A 94 27.81 -14.00 -4.16
N CYS A 95 28.71 -14.69 -4.87
CA CYS A 95 29.24 -16.00 -4.50
C CYS A 95 29.87 -15.99 -3.11
#